data_AF-A0A6V8DTU8-F1
#
_entry.id   AF-A0A6V8DTU8-F1
#
_cell.length_a   1.000
_cell.length_b   1.000
_cell.length_c   1.000
_cell.angle_alpha   90.00
_cell.angle_beta   90.00
_cell.angle_gamma   90.00
#
_symmetry.space_group_name_H-M   'P 1'
#
loop_
_entity.id
_entity.type
_entity.pdbx_description
1 polymer ?
#
loop_
_entity_poly.entity_id
_entity_poly.type
_entity_poly.pdbx_seq_one_letter_code
_entity_poly.pdbx_strand_id
1 'polypeptide(L)'
;MLIPLDNNDGGREFGTYVTWSLGVTTALLLILPMLFVVGKATHYSAYSSEGDYDGLAQLKDMRDSLEEDDGYSIANTMSTPMLVNDWKYPHRTMLLVIAPEKPIDETEADSIYDFVTESGGKVIVAADGTNANRLASKFGVTYFDSPLLDENQYYVTETDDGVSQYSWENVWGIGTLEEESTEFGNDGCGSFEIVQYDDSCALPVMFRKPTGMKFEQTEMDRKDPDHREVTVISKASPSAFIDLIGNGDSSDFRNPAPGDLALMIRADYPGIEVYDKVRAGQAIVGGNTAEVEVTGSIVFVSDPEAFSNMLWTDEVAQGEGIPRVCEVVGAYQSCWNDAFEDTDGSQWNGNGDYFRLLIHSMMEFDNLELSGEVTRDFSNFQVVFDESRHVTGVVSAPFVEAMSTVVLLTSNTFLKWLVVLNVGLLLLVAMMIVPEKENWRHVFDLTR
;
A
#
# COMPACT_ATOMS: atom_id res chain seq x y z
N MET A 1 1.97 -40.68 -72.04
CA MET A 1 1.25 -40.95 -70.78
C MET A 1 1.84 -40.01 -69.74
N LEU A 2 1.10 -38.95 -69.43
CA LEU A 2 1.47 -37.93 -68.44
C LEU A 2 1.26 -38.50 -67.04
N ILE A 3 2.28 -38.42 -66.19
CA ILE A 3 2.12 -38.38 -64.74
C ILE A 3 3.01 -37.24 -64.26
N PRO A 4 2.46 -36.08 -63.85
CA PRO A 4 3.23 -35.11 -63.10
C PRO A 4 3.32 -35.61 -61.66
N LEU A 5 4.55 -35.73 -61.14
CA LEU A 5 4.75 -35.77 -59.69
C LEU A 5 4.78 -34.32 -59.22
N ASP A 6 3.61 -33.86 -58.79
CA ASP A 6 3.48 -32.67 -57.97
C ASP A 6 4.18 -32.97 -56.63
N ASN A 7 5.25 -32.25 -56.35
CA ASN A 7 6.06 -32.43 -55.15
C ASN A 7 6.22 -31.07 -54.47
N ASN A 8 5.09 -30.39 -54.25
CA ASN A 8 5.03 -29.09 -53.61
C ASN A 8 4.05 -29.04 -52.41
N ASP A 9 3.61 -30.20 -51.90
CA ASP A 9 2.66 -30.27 -50.78
C ASP A 9 3.33 -30.32 -49.39
N GLY A 10 4.51 -30.94 -49.27
CA GLY A 10 5.16 -31.11 -47.95
C GLY A 10 5.63 -29.82 -47.26
N GLY A 11 5.99 -28.79 -48.03
CA GLY A 11 6.40 -27.48 -47.49
C GLY A 11 5.22 -26.60 -47.04
N ARG A 12 4.06 -26.76 -47.69
CA ARG A 12 2.84 -26.03 -47.35
C ARG A 12 2.18 -26.64 -46.11
N GLU A 13 2.21 -27.96 -45.98
CA GLU A 13 1.74 -28.64 -44.77
C GLU A 13 2.57 -28.26 -43.54
N PHE A 14 3.91 -28.32 -43.61
CA PHE A 14 4.76 -27.95 -42.48
C PHE A 14 4.60 -26.49 -42.04
N GLY A 15 4.58 -25.54 -43.00
CA GLY A 15 4.34 -24.13 -42.70
C GLY A 15 2.96 -23.88 -42.08
N THR A 16 1.94 -24.62 -42.52
CA THR A 16 0.59 -24.54 -41.94
C THR A 16 0.54 -25.10 -40.52
N TYR A 17 1.21 -26.22 -40.25
CA TYR A 17 1.31 -26.80 -38.90
C TYR A 17 2.09 -25.89 -37.93
N VAL A 18 3.17 -25.25 -38.37
CA VAL A 18 3.93 -24.29 -37.55
C VAL A 18 3.11 -23.03 -37.27
N THR A 19 2.38 -22.52 -38.26
CA THR A 19 1.52 -21.34 -38.08
C THR A 19 0.35 -21.64 -37.15
N TRP A 20 -0.25 -22.83 -37.26
CA TRP A 20 -1.27 -23.31 -36.34
C TRP A 20 -0.74 -23.53 -34.94
N SER A 21 0.46 -24.12 -34.78
CA SER A 21 1.03 -24.33 -33.45
C SER A 21 1.40 -23.02 -32.77
N LEU A 22 1.94 -22.03 -33.51
CA LEU A 22 2.17 -20.67 -33.00
C LEU A 22 0.87 -19.95 -32.65
N GLY A 23 -0.16 -20.07 -33.50
CA GLY A 23 -1.47 -19.48 -33.24
C GLY A 23 -2.15 -20.08 -32.01
N VAL A 24 -2.10 -21.41 -31.86
CA VAL A 24 -2.68 -22.14 -30.71
C VAL A 24 -1.89 -21.86 -29.43
N THR A 25 -0.55 -21.82 -29.48
CA THR A 25 0.27 -21.49 -28.30
C THR A 25 0.09 -20.05 -27.87
N THR A 26 -0.01 -19.10 -28.81
CA THR A 26 -0.32 -17.69 -28.50
C THR A 26 -1.72 -17.55 -27.90
N ALA A 27 -2.71 -18.24 -28.47
CA ALA A 27 -4.07 -18.24 -27.93
C ALA A 27 -4.12 -18.86 -26.52
N LEU A 28 -3.43 -19.99 -26.30
CA LEU A 28 -3.33 -20.61 -24.98
C LEU A 28 -2.61 -19.71 -23.98
N LEU A 29 -1.53 -19.05 -24.36
CA LEU A 29 -0.80 -18.10 -23.49
C LEU A 29 -1.68 -16.90 -23.08
N LEU A 30 -2.58 -16.44 -23.96
CA LEU A 30 -3.51 -15.35 -23.64
C LEU A 30 -4.71 -15.82 -22.81
N ILE A 31 -5.22 -17.03 -23.05
CA ILE A 31 -6.46 -17.53 -22.44
C ILE A 31 -6.22 -18.26 -21.10
N LEU A 32 -5.10 -18.98 -20.94
CA LEU A 32 -4.81 -19.72 -19.70
C LEU A 32 -4.78 -18.83 -18.46
N PRO A 33 -4.11 -17.66 -18.46
CA PRO A 33 -4.14 -16.75 -17.31
C PRO A 33 -5.56 -16.29 -16.98
N MET A 34 -6.40 -16.05 -18.00
CA MET A 34 -7.80 -15.67 -17.79
C MET A 34 -8.56 -16.77 -17.03
N LEU A 35 -8.37 -18.06 -17.36
CA LEU A 35 -9.01 -19.17 -16.66
C LEU A 35 -8.62 -19.28 -15.17
N PHE A 36 -7.43 -18.83 -14.78
CA PHE A 36 -6.99 -18.80 -13.37
C PHE A 36 -7.54 -17.61 -12.58
N VAL A 37 -8.05 -16.58 -13.27
CA VAL A 37 -8.61 -15.36 -12.66
C VAL A 37 -10.14 -15.39 -12.67
N VAL A 38 -10.78 -16.21 -13.51
CA VAL A 38 -12.24 -16.39 -13.51
C VAL A 38 -12.73 -16.84 -12.13
N GLY A 39 -13.46 -15.96 -11.45
CA GLY A 39 -14.13 -16.24 -10.19
C GLY A 39 -13.38 -15.80 -8.92
N LYS A 40 -12.23 -15.11 -9.03
CA LYS A 40 -11.61 -14.43 -7.88
C LYS A 40 -12.16 -13.00 -7.78
N ALA A 41 -12.70 -12.66 -6.61
CA ALA A 41 -13.14 -11.30 -6.31
C ALA A 41 -11.93 -10.42 -5.95
N THR A 42 -11.96 -9.15 -6.36
CA THR A 42 -11.01 -8.14 -5.88
C THR A 42 -11.43 -7.69 -4.49
N HIS A 43 -10.57 -7.87 -3.49
CA HIS A 43 -10.79 -7.33 -2.15
C HIS A 43 -9.86 -6.14 -1.91
N TYR A 44 -10.27 -5.20 -1.07
CA TYR A 44 -9.47 -4.04 -0.66
C TYR A 44 -9.01 -3.12 -1.81
N SER A 45 -9.79 -3.04 -2.88
CA SER A 45 -9.52 -2.07 -3.95
C SER A 45 -10.18 -0.73 -3.63
N ALA A 46 -9.46 0.37 -3.86
CA ALA A 46 -10.02 1.71 -3.81
C ALA A 46 -10.84 2.05 -5.07
N TYR A 47 -10.82 1.20 -6.10
CA TYR A 47 -11.42 1.49 -7.42
C TYR A 47 -12.45 0.47 -7.90
N SER A 48 -12.75 -0.57 -7.12
CA SER A 48 -13.83 -1.50 -7.47
C SER A 48 -15.20 -0.82 -7.34
N SER A 49 -16.05 -0.95 -8.37
CA SER A 49 -17.44 -0.49 -8.32
C SER A 49 -18.37 -1.59 -7.84
N GLU A 50 -19.36 -1.22 -7.01
CA GLU A 50 -20.50 -2.03 -6.56
C GLU A 50 -20.94 -3.08 -7.60
N GLY A 51 -20.68 -4.35 -7.29
CA GLY A 51 -20.97 -5.48 -8.19
C GLY A 51 -20.16 -6.74 -7.87
N ASP A 52 -19.00 -6.60 -7.23
CA ASP A 52 -18.18 -7.70 -6.72
C ASP A 52 -18.21 -7.68 -5.18
N TYR A 53 -19.10 -8.48 -4.60
CA TYR A 53 -19.27 -8.66 -3.14
C TYR A 53 -19.70 -7.38 -2.39
N ASP A 54 -19.99 -7.50 -1.09
CA ASP A 54 -20.76 -6.54 -0.26
C ASP A 54 -20.20 -5.10 -0.16
N GLY A 55 -19.12 -4.77 -0.87
CA GLY A 55 -18.50 -3.42 -0.88
C GLY A 55 -17.82 -3.03 0.44
N LEU A 56 -18.21 -3.65 1.55
CA LEU A 56 -17.75 -3.37 2.91
C LEU A 56 -16.25 -3.58 3.11
N ALA A 57 -15.64 -4.53 2.40
CA ALA A 57 -14.19 -4.78 2.46
C ALA A 57 -13.37 -3.88 1.52
N GLN A 58 -14.00 -3.03 0.72
CA GLN A 58 -13.30 -2.15 -0.23
C GLN A 58 -12.76 -0.91 0.48
N LEU A 59 -11.92 -0.12 -0.21
CA LEU A 59 -11.27 1.08 0.34
C LEU A 59 -11.83 2.38 -0.26
N LYS A 60 -13.06 2.32 -0.78
CA LYS A 60 -13.67 3.43 -1.52
C LYS A 60 -13.95 4.60 -0.59
N ASP A 61 -14.45 4.35 0.62
CA ASP A 61 -14.84 5.41 1.55
C ASP A 61 -13.60 6.14 2.07
N MET A 62 -12.49 5.41 2.28
CA MET A 62 -11.17 5.99 2.53
C MET A 62 -10.76 6.94 1.41
N ARG A 63 -10.75 6.45 0.16
CA ARG A 63 -10.37 7.24 -1.00
C ARG A 63 -11.22 8.51 -1.13
N ASP A 64 -12.54 8.36 -1.05
CA ASP A 64 -13.50 9.43 -1.23
C ASP A 64 -13.35 10.48 -0.11
N SER A 65 -13.13 10.07 1.15
CA SER A 65 -12.88 11.01 2.24
C SER A 65 -11.57 11.79 2.10
N LEU A 66 -10.48 11.15 1.66
CA LEU A 66 -9.21 11.83 1.43
C LEU A 66 -9.27 12.80 0.22
N GLU A 67 -10.02 12.47 -0.82
CA GLU A 67 -10.19 13.32 -2.01
C GLU A 67 -11.16 14.47 -1.76
N GLU A 68 -12.36 14.17 -1.25
CA GLU A 68 -13.48 15.12 -1.20
C GLU A 68 -13.49 15.95 0.09
N ASP A 69 -13.18 15.35 1.24
CA ASP A 69 -13.21 16.06 2.52
C ASP A 69 -11.89 16.79 2.79
N ASP A 70 -10.76 16.11 2.62
CA ASP A 70 -9.43 16.65 2.92
C ASP A 70 -8.84 17.41 1.73
N GLY A 71 -9.13 16.99 0.50
CA GLY A 71 -8.64 17.63 -0.72
C GLY A 71 -7.28 17.14 -1.20
N TYR A 72 -6.84 15.95 -0.79
CA TYR A 72 -5.60 15.34 -1.29
C TYR A 72 -5.68 15.03 -2.79
N SER A 73 -4.54 15.05 -3.47
CA SER A 73 -4.46 14.54 -4.84
C SER A 73 -4.38 13.01 -4.83
N ILE A 74 -5.47 12.35 -5.16
CA ILE A 74 -5.52 10.89 -5.22
C ILE A 74 -5.06 10.37 -6.59
N ALA A 75 -4.22 9.33 -6.57
CA ALA A 75 -3.87 8.54 -7.75
C ALA A 75 -3.82 7.04 -7.43
N ASN A 76 -3.72 6.23 -8.47
CA ASN A 76 -3.40 4.81 -8.34
C ASN A 76 -2.18 4.43 -9.15
N THR A 77 -1.48 3.39 -8.69
CA THR A 77 -0.47 2.71 -9.50
C THR A 77 -0.93 1.29 -9.81
N MET A 78 -1.08 1.00 -11.10
CA MET A 78 -1.35 -0.36 -11.61
C MET A 78 -0.05 -1.09 -12.02
N SER A 79 1.08 -0.38 -11.99
CA SER A 79 2.43 -0.90 -12.23
C SER A 79 3.20 -1.00 -10.92
N THR A 80 4.23 -1.85 -10.90
CA THR A 80 4.99 -2.14 -9.69
C THR A 80 5.57 -0.85 -9.07
N PRO A 81 5.71 -0.81 -7.73
CA PRO A 81 6.25 0.35 -7.00
C PRO A 81 7.66 0.78 -7.41
N MET A 82 8.34 0.12 -8.34
CA MET A 82 9.63 0.57 -8.86
C MET A 82 9.61 1.96 -9.53
N LEU A 83 8.43 2.53 -9.80
CA LEU A 83 8.27 3.87 -10.37
C LEU A 83 8.11 4.98 -9.32
N VAL A 84 8.10 4.64 -8.03
CA VAL A 84 7.99 5.63 -6.94
C VAL A 84 9.14 6.63 -6.94
N ASN A 85 10.33 6.21 -7.37
CA ASN A 85 11.52 7.05 -7.46
C ASN A 85 11.48 8.06 -8.62
N ASP A 86 10.56 7.89 -9.58
CA ASP A 86 10.36 8.82 -10.69
C ASP A 86 9.29 9.90 -10.39
N TRP A 87 8.70 9.89 -9.19
CA TRP A 87 7.74 10.90 -8.78
C TRP A 87 8.41 12.25 -8.57
N LYS A 88 7.70 13.32 -8.95
CA LYS A 88 8.27 14.67 -8.99
C LYS A 88 8.60 15.24 -7.61
N TYR A 89 7.80 14.90 -6.60
CA TYR A 89 7.94 15.36 -5.22
C TYR A 89 7.67 14.19 -4.27
N PRO A 90 8.62 13.24 -4.15
CA PRO A 90 8.43 12.01 -3.40
C PRO A 90 8.12 12.28 -1.92
N HIS A 91 8.75 13.30 -1.32
CA HIS A 91 8.53 13.71 0.06
C HIS A 91 7.13 14.23 0.39
N ARG A 92 6.34 14.59 -0.64
CA ARG A 92 4.93 14.99 -0.54
C ARG A 92 3.97 13.90 -0.99
N THR A 93 4.47 12.70 -1.22
CA THR A 93 3.69 11.60 -1.76
C THR A 93 3.66 10.45 -0.76
N MET A 94 2.47 9.93 -0.54
CA MET A 94 2.23 8.71 0.22
C MET A 94 1.85 7.56 -0.70
N LEU A 95 2.47 6.40 -0.48
CA LEU A 95 2.11 5.13 -1.10
C LEU A 95 1.33 4.27 -0.09
N LEU A 96 0.16 3.80 -0.47
CA LEU A 96 -0.67 2.88 0.31
C LEU A 96 -0.57 1.48 -0.30
N VAL A 97 -0.06 0.51 0.47
CA VAL A 97 0.03 -0.90 0.10
C VAL A 97 -0.86 -1.70 1.05
N ILE A 98 -2.10 -1.92 0.66
CA ILE A 98 -3.13 -2.56 1.50
C ILE A 98 -3.42 -3.97 0.97
N ALA A 99 -3.46 -4.96 1.87
CA ALA A 99 -3.73 -6.37 1.55
C ALA A 99 -2.98 -6.90 0.32
N PRO A 100 -1.62 -6.88 0.31
CA PRO A 100 -0.86 -7.39 -0.82
C PRO A 100 -1.14 -8.89 -1.04
N GLU A 101 -1.91 -9.24 -2.08
CA GLU A 101 -2.29 -10.63 -2.38
C GLU A 101 -1.13 -11.48 -2.93
N LYS A 102 -0.03 -10.82 -3.30
CA LYS A 102 1.21 -11.44 -3.77
C LYS A 102 2.39 -10.90 -2.95
N PRO A 103 3.40 -11.74 -2.64
CA PRO A 103 4.60 -11.28 -1.95
C PRO A 103 5.30 -10.14 -2.71
N ILE A 104 5.70 -9.10 -1.98
CA ILE A 104 6.55 -8.03 -2.51
C ILE A 104 7.91 -8.62 -2.85
N ASP A 105 8.43 -8.38 -4.05
CA ASP A 105 9.76 -8.86 -4.44
C ASP A 105 10.89 -8.02 -3.83
N GLU A 106 12.13 -8.52 -3.92
CA GLU A 106 13.28 -7.83 -3.33
C GLU A 106 13.53 -6.45 -3.95
N THR A 107 13.35 -6.32 -5.26
CA THR A 107 13.65 -5.09 -6.00
C THR A 107 12.60 -4.02 -5.72
N GLU A 108 11.35 -4.42 -5.59
CA GLU A 108 10.24 -3.55 -5.19
C GLU A 108 10.38 -3.13 -3.74
N ALA A 109 10.77 -4.06 -2.85
CA ALA A 109 11.05 -3.75 -1.45
C ALA A 109 12.23 -2.77 -1.32
N ASP A 110 13.31 -2.94 -2.11
CA ASP A 110 14.42 -1.99 -2.18
C ASP A 110 13.94 -0.61 -2.67
N SER A 111 13.11 -0.57 -3.71
CA SER A 111 12.62 0.71 -4.26
C SER A 111 11.76 1.47 -3.24
N ILE A 112 10.90 0.77 -2.49
CA ILE A 112 10.10 1.39 -1.41
C ILE A 112 11.00 1.81 -0.25
N TYR A 113 12.03 1.04 0.07
CA TYR A 113 13.01 1.41 1.10
C TYR A 113 13.75 2.69 0.73
N ASP A 114 14.26 2.82 -0.50
CA ASP A 114 14.92 4.03 -0.98
C ASP A 114 13.94 5.22 -1.07
N PHE A 115 12.68 4.96 -1.45
CA PHE A 115 11.63 5.98 -1.48
C PHE A 115 11.42 6.63 -0.11
N VAL A 116 11.38 5.81 0.95
CA VAL A 116 11.26 6.31 2.33
C VAL A 116 12.58 6.96 2.78
N THR A 117 13.69 6.22 2.69
CA THR A 117 14.94 6.58 3.37
C THR A 117 15.83 7.58 2.62
N GLU A 118 15.72 7.67 1.30
CA GLU A 118 16.53 8.59 0.48
C GLU A 118 15.69 9.72 -0.11
N SER A 119 14.38 9.51 -0.34
CA SER A 119 13.52 10.48 -1.03
C SER A 119 12.48 11.14 -0.12
N GLY A 120 12.41 10.79 1.17
CA GLY A 120 11.47 11.36 2.14
C GLY A 120 10.02 10.93 1.94
N GLY A 121 9.77 9.92 1.11
CA GLY A 121 8.44 9.41 0.80
C GLY A 121 7.74 8.81 2.00
N LYS A 122 6.41 8.79 1.95
CA LYS A 122 5.55 8.26 3.02
C LYS A 122 4.91 6.95 2.58
N VAL A 123 4.83 5.96 3.46
CA VAL A 123 4.25 4.65 3.10
C VAL A 123 3.38 4.12 4.23
N ILE A 124 2.21 3.59 3.90
CA ILE A 124 1.42 2.76 4.82
C ILE A 124 1.28 1.36 4.21
N VAL A 125 1.65 0.34 4.97
CA VAL A 125 1.56 -1.06 4.58
C VAL A 125 0.61 -1.77 5.54
N ALA A 126 -0.49 -2.30 5.04
CA ALA A 126 -1.44 -3.08 5.83
C ALA A 126 -1.51 -4.50 5.30
N ALA A 127 -1.20 -5.48 6.15
CA ALA A 127 -1.19 -6.89 5.78
C ALA A 127 -1.57 -7.77 6.96
N ASP A 128 -2.23 -8.88 6.67
CA ASP A 128 -2.68 -9.92 7.60
C ASP A 128 -1.79 -11.18 7.56
N GLY A 129 -0.64 -11.11 6.88
CA GLY A 129 0.23 -12.26 6.67
C GLY A 129 1.61 -11.93 6.12
N THR A 130 2.29 -12.96 5.63
CA THR A 130 3.73 -12.88 5.32
C THR A 130 4.09 -12.22 3.98
N ASN A 131 3.11 -11.84 3.15
CA ASN A 131 3.36 -11.25 1.84
C ASN A 131 4.11 -9.90 1.89
N ALA A 132 3.96 -9.14 2.98
CA ALA A 132 4.66 -7.88 3.22
C ALA A 132 6.04 -8.06 3.88
N ASN A 133 6.40 -9.26 4.36
CA ASN A 133 7.60 -9.46 5.20
C ASN A 133 8.92 -9.11 4.52
N ARG A 134 9.03 -9.25 3.19
CA ARG A 134 10.26 -8.82 2.49
C ARG A 134 10.52 -7.33 2.64
N LEU A 135 9.47 -6.51 2.49
CA LEU A 135 9.54 -5.08 2.74
C LEU A 135 9.69 -4.80 4.24
N ALA A 136 8.82 -5.37 5.08
CA ALA A 136 8.79 -5.11 6.52
C ALA A 136 10.14 -5.41 7.21
N SER A 137 10.80 -6.50 6.81
CA SER A 137 12.09 -6.89 7.39
C SER A 137 13.22 -5.89 7.14
N LYS A 138 13.16 -5.09 6.06
CA LYS A 138 14.12 -3.98 5.83
C LYS A 138 14.02 -2.90 6.90
N PHE A 139 12.83 -2.76 7.48
CA PHE A 139 12.55 -1.84 8.57
C PHE A 139 12.60 -2.50 9.96
N GLY A 140 12.98 -3.78 10.04
CA GLY A 140 13.00 -4.53 11.31
C GLY A 140 11.63 -4.99 11.79
N VAL A 141 10.59 -4.97 10.93
CA VAL A 141 9.25 -5.43 11.26
C VAL A 141 9.00 -6.83 10.70
N THR A 142 8.33 -7.69 11.47
CA THR A 142 7.91 -9.03 11.03
C THR A 142 6.44 -9.25 11.34
N TYR A 143 5.67 -9.57 10.30
CA TYR A 143 4.29 -10.07 10.40
C TYR A 143 4.28 -11.57 10.70
N PHE A 144 3.37 -11.98 11.58
CA PHE A 144 3.04 -13.40 11.75
C PHE A 144 2.13 -13.90 10.62
N ASP A 145 2.14 -15.22 10.37
CA ASP A 145 1.35 -15.87 9.32
C ASP A 145 0.02 -16.46 9.85
N SER A 146 -0.44 -15.96 11.00
CA SER A 146 -1.60 -16.51 11.71
C SER A 146 -2.28 -15.41 12.52
N PRO A 147 -3.59 -15.50 12.74
CA PRO A 147 -4.35 -14.45 13.40
C PRO A 147 -3.90 -14.26 14.84
N LEU A 148 -3.93 -13.00 15.27
CA LEU A 148 -3.80 -12.58 16.66
C LEU A 148 -5.18 -12.62 17.30
N LEU A 149 -5.27 -13.28 18.46
CA LEU A 149 -6.47 -13.32 19.27
C LEU A 149 -6.20 -12.61 20.59
N ASP A 150 -7.16 -11.80 21.03
CA ASP A 150 -7.09 -11.06 22.28
C ASP A 150 -8.31 -11.36 23.18
N GLU A 151 -8.07 -11.98 24.33
CA GLU A 151 -9.10 -12.32 25.30
C GLU A 151 -9.56 -11.12 26.15
N ASN A 152 -8.78 -10.04 26.20
CA ASN A 152 -9.03 -8.86 27.03
C ASN A 152 -9.45 -7.65 26.20
N GLN A 153 -8.81 -7.38 25.06
CA GLN A 153 -9.07 -6.24 24.18
C GLN A 153 -9.82 -6.65 22.92
N TYR A 154 -11.07 -7.06 23.08
CA TYR A 154 -11.95 -7.37 21.94
C TYR A 154 -13.29 -6.62 22.02
N TYR A 155 -13.89 -6.36 20.85
CA TYR A 155 -15.21 -5.76 20.73
C TYR A 155 -16.26 -6.79 20.30
N VAL A 156 -17.49 -6.58 20.77
CA VAL A 156 -18.64 -7.46 20.51
C VAL A 156 -19.46 -6.85 19.39
N THR A 157 -19.82 -7.66 18.40
CA THR A 157 -20.72 -7.23 17.32
C THR A 157 -22.12 -7.76 17.55
N GLU A 158 -23.13 -7.12 16.97
CA GLU A 158 -24.52 -7.55 17.03
C GLU A 158 -25.00 -7.96 15.63
N THR A 159 -25.63 -9.13 15.50
CA THR A 159 -26.28 -9.49 14.23
C THR A 159 -27.61 -8.76 14.05
N ASP A 160 -28.16 -8.73 12.83
CA ASP A 160 -29.52 -8.24 12.53
C ASP A 160 -30.64 -8.72 13.48
N ASP A 161 -30.53 -9.96 13.99
CA ASP A 161 -31.48 -10.55 14.93
C ASP A 161 -31.32 -10.07 16.40
N GLY A 162 -30.40 -9.14 16.65
CA GLY A 162 -30.08 -8.60 17.97
C GLY A 162 -29.24 -9.53 18.85
N VAL A 163 -28.51 -10.47 18.24
CA VAL A 163 -27.68 -11.45 18.96
C VAL A 163 -26.24 -10.99 18.97
N SER A 164 -25.69 -10.82 20.18
CA SER A 164 -24.28 -10.51 20.39
C SER A 164 -23.36 -11.66 19.93
N GLN A 165 -22.38 -11.35 19.11
CA GLN A 165 -21.31 -12.23 18.66
C GLN A 165 -19.99 -11.88 19.35
N TYR A 166 -19.38 -12.90 19.95
CA TYR A 166 -18.13 -12.78 20.66
C TYR A 166 -17.04 -13.42 19.80
N SER A 167 -16.03 -12.63 19.44
CA SER A 167 -14.84 -13.11 18.74
C SER A 167 -13.62 -12.42 19.32
N TRP A 168 -12.62 -13.21 19.74
CA TRP A 168 -11.31 -12.70 20.14
C TRP A 168 -10.46 -12.23 18.96
N GLU A 169 -10.94 -12.44 17.73
CA GLU A 169 -10.32 -11.86 16.52
C GLU A 169 -10.69 -10.37 16.37
N ASN A 170 -11.85 -9.94 16.87
CA ASN A 170 -12.33 -8.57 16.80
C ASN A 170 -11.59 -7.70 17.83
N VAL A 171 -10.31 -7.42 17.58
CA VAL A 171 -9.42 -6.71 18.49
C VAL A 171 -9.61 -5.20 18.35
N TRP A 172 -9.44 -4.48 19.46
CA TRP A 172 -9.29 -3.03 19.42
C TRP A 172 -7.94 -2.63 20.00
N GLY A 173 -7.40 -1.51 19.54
CA GLY A 173 -6.19 -0.90 20.09
C GLY A 173 -6.39 0.59 20.32
N ILE A 174 -5.46 1.19 21.07
CA ILE A 174 -5.33 2.65 21.13
C ILE A 174 -4.31 3.06 20.08
N GLY A 175 -4.70 3.95 19.17
CA GLY A 175 -3.85 4.54 18.16
C GLY A 175 -3.35 5.91 18.60
N THR A 176 -2.05 6.02 18.82
CA THR A 176 -1.32 7.29 18.91
C THR A 176 -0.73 7.65 17.54
N LEU A 177 -0.22 8.86 17.36
CA LEU A 177 0.24 9.32 16.05
C LEU A 177 1.77 9.30 15.95
N GLU A 178 2.45 9.94 16.90
CA GLU A 178 3.92 10.02 16.94
C GLU A 178 4.50 9.31 18.17
N GLU A 179 3.75 9.31 19.28
CA GLU A 179 4.20 8.77 20.56
C GLU A 179 3.88 7.28 20.71
N GLU A 180 4.56 6.61 21.64
CA GLU A 180 4.31 5.20 21.92
C GLU A 180 2.96 5.01 22.60
N SER A 181 2.12 4.10 22.08
CA SER A 181 0.80 3.86 22.66
C SER A 181 0.91 3.35 24.10
N THR A 182 0.12 3.94 25.00
CA THR A 182 0.01 3.51 26.40
C THR A 182 -1.32 2.81 26.65
N GLU A 183 -1.34 1.89 27.63
CA GLU A 183 -2.56 1.13 27.96
C GLU A 183 -3.63 2.01 28.63
N PHE A 184 -3.22 3.05 29.36
CA PHE A 184 -4.11 3.94 30.13
C PHE A 184 -3.55 5.35 30.22
N GLY A 185 -4.44 6.33 30.42
CA GLY A 185 -4.06 7.72 30.65
C GLY A 185 -3.76 8.46 29.35
N ASN A 186 -4.33 8.01 28.23
CA ASN A 186 -4.20 8.71 26.96
C ASN A 186 -5.19 9.89 26.92
N ASP A 187 -4.76 11.01 26.35
CA ASP A 187 -5.64 12.12 26.03
C ASP A 187 -6.40 11.79 24.74
N GLY A 188 -7.73 11.68 24.81
CA GLY A 188 -8.56 11.31 23.67
C GLY A 188 -8.81 12.49 22.72
N CYS A 189 -8.79 12.25 21.41
CA CYS A 189 -9.11 13.30 20.44
C CYS A 189 -10.61 13.61 20.42
N GLY A 190 -11.00 14.83 20.77
CA GLY A 190 -12.35 15.33 20.54
C GLY A 190 -12.56 15.75 19.07
N SER A 191 -13.80 16.14 18.74
CA SER A 191 -14.12 16.59 17.37
C SER A 191 -13.35 17.86 16.96
N PHE A 192 -12.90 18.68 17.91
CA PHE A 192 -12.15 19.89 17.60
C PHE A 192 -10.71 19.55 17.20
N GLU A 193 -10.07 18.67 17.96
CA GLU A 193 -8.71 18.16 17.72
C GLU A 193 -8.64 17.47 16.35
N ILE A 194 -9.62 16.61 16.04
CA ILE A 194 -9.71 15.94 14.74
C ILE A 194 -9.78 16.95 13.58
N VAL A 195 -10.63 17.98 13.69
CA VAL A 195 -10.81 19.00 12.64
C VAL A 195 -9.59 19.91 12.50
N GLN A 196 -8.80 20.10 13.56
CA GLN A 196 -7.56 20.88 13.53
C GLN A 196 -6.33 20.06 13.13
N TYR A 197 -6.49 18.75 12.93
CA TYR A 197 -5.39 17.81 12.75
C TYR A 197 -4.36 17.87 13.89
N ASP A 198 -4.86 17.94 15.12
CA ASP A 198 -4.00 17.85 16.30
C ASP A 198 -3.48 16.41 16.44
N ASP A 199 -2.17 16.27 16.59
CA ASP A 199 -1.47 14.99 16.68
C ASP A 199 -1.10 14.57 18.10
N SER A 200 -1.42 15.41 19.09
CA SER A 200 -1.08 15.22 20.52
C SER A 200 -2.10 14.38 21.30
N CYS A 201 -2.99 13.68 20.60
CA CYS A 201 -4.07 12.89 21.18
C CYS A 201 -4.13 11.47 20.59
N ALA A 202 -4.95 10.62 21.20
CA ALA A 202 -5.13 9.23 20.79
C ALA A 202 -6.60 8.93 20.46
N LEU A 203 -6.82 7.88 19.66
CA LEU A 203 -8.15 7.40 19.28
C LEU A 203 -8.22 5.88 19.39
N PRO A 204 -9.40 5.31 19.70
CA PRO A 204 -9.61 3.88 19.56
C PRO A 204 -9.56 3.48 18.07
N VAL A 205 -8.96 2.34 17.76
CA VAL A 205 -8.87 1.78 16.40
C VAL A 205 -9.31 0.32 16.44
N MET A 206 -10.20 -0.05 15.53
CA MET A 206 -10.78 -1.39 15.45
C MET A 206 -10.06 -2.25 14.40
N PHE A 207 -9.89 -3.52 14.72
CA PHE A 207 -9.30 -4.56 13.87
C PHE A 207 -10.20 -5.81 13.92
N ARG A 208 -10.39 -6.52 12.81
CA ARG A 208 -11.31 -7.68 12.79
C ARG A 208 -10.60 -9.02 12.85
N LYS A 209 -9.47 -9.13 12.16
CA LYS A 209 -8.64 -10.35 12.13
C LYS A 209 -7.17 -9.93 11.98
N PRO A 210 -6.65 -9.10 12.89
CA PRO A 210 -5.26 -8.69 12.80
C PRO A 210 -4.35 -9.90 12.91
N THR A 211 -3.20 -9.84 12.25
CA THR A 211 -2.05 -10.67 12.63
C THR A 211 -1.27 -9.99 13.76
N GLY A 212 -0.25 -10.65 14.30
CA GLY A 212 0.70 -9.96 15.15
C GLY A 212 1.77 -9.25 14.32
N MET A 213 2.38 -8.21 14.88
CA MET A 213 3.67 -7.71 14.44
C MET A 213 4.67 -7.65 15.58
N LYS A 214 5.95 -7.82 15.22
CA LYS A 214 7.08 -7.57 16.11
C LYS A 214 8.10 -6.67 15.44
N PHE A 215 8.70 -5.82 16.25
CA PHE A 215 9.87 -5.05 15.89
C PHE A 215 11.14 -5.71 16.44
N GLU A 216 12.15 -5.85 15.60
CA GLU A 216 13.49 -6.26 15.95
C GLU A 216 14.50 -5.24 15.40
N GLN A 217 15.43 -4.81 16.26
CA GLN A 217 16.50 -3.90 15.85
C GLN A 217 17.34 -4.52 14.73
N THR A 218 17.48 -3.76 13.65
CA THR A 218 18.33 -4.07 12.51
C THR A 218 19.81 -3.88 12.85
N GLU A 219 20.69 -4.37 11.98
CA GLU A 219 22.13 -4.11 12.10
C GLU A 219 22.48 -2.63 11.93
N MET A 220 21.63 -1.83 11.26
CA MET A 220 21.83 -0.39 11.13
C MET A 220 21.48 0.34 12.42
N ASP A 221 20.37 -0.03 13.09
CA ASP A 221 19.99 0.49 14.42
C ASP A 221 21.11 0.30 15.46
N ARG A 222 21.88 -0.79 15.35
CA ARG A 222 23.01 -1.06 16.26
C ARG A 222 24.24 -0.22 15.95
N LYS A 223 24.44 0.18 14.70
CA LYS A 223 25.63 0.93 14.25
C LYS A 223 25.41 2.43 14.34
N ASP A 224 24.21 2.87 14.01
CA ASP A 224 23.78 4.26 14.00
C ASP A 224 22.40 4.36 14.66
N PRO A 225 22.32 4.42 15.99
CA PRO A 225 21.04 4.37 16.71
C PRO A 225 20.09 5.52 16.38
N ASP A 226 20.61 6.65 15.90
CA ASP A 226 19.85 7.88 15.70
C ASP A 226 19.42 8.08 14.23
N HIS A 227 19.66 7.10 13.35
CA HIS A 227 19.31 7.22 11.92
C HIS A 227 17.80 7.16 11.63
N ARG A 228 17.00 6.70 12.59
CA ARG A 228 15.55 6.62 12.51
C ARG A 228 14.93 6.54 13.89
N GLU A 229 13.66 6.92 13.99
CA GLU A 229 12.83 6.73 15.17
C GLU A 229 11.80 5.64 14.87
N VAL A 230 11.64 4.66 15.76
CA VAL A 230 10.66 3.58 15.60
C VAL A 230 9.74 3.57 16.80
N THR A 231 8.45 3.74 16.54
CA THR A 231 7.42 3.86 17.57
C THR A 231 6.32 2.83 17.36
N VAL A 232 5.95 2.14 18.43
CA VAL A 232 4.77 1.27 18.43
C VAL A 232 3.56 2.13 18.79
N ILE A 233 2.86 2.59 17.77
CA ILE A 233 1.73 3.52 17.88
C ILE A 233 0.40 2.83 18.17
N SER A 234 0.37 1.49 18.16
CA SER A 234 -0.73 0.71 18.75
C SER A 234 -0.29 -0.69 19.12
N LYS A 235 -0.76 -1.17 20.27
CA LYS A 235 -0.40 -2.46 20.88
C LYS A 235 -1.65 -3.30 21.14
N ALA A 236 -1.47 -4.61 21.03
CA ALA A 236 -2.41 -5.57 21.57
C ALA A 236 -2.16 -5.75 23.08
N SER A 237 -3.08 -6.42 23.77
CA SER A 237 -2.92 -6.64 25.21
C SER A 237 -1.73 -7.58 25.50
N PRO A 238 -1.18 -7.54 26.72
CA PRO A 238 -0.15 -8.50 27.15
C PRO A 238 -0.60 -9.97 27.12
N SER A 239 -1.91 -10.22 27.09
CA SER A 239 -2.53 -11.56 26.98
C SER A 239 -2.75 -12.02 25.54
N ALA A 240 -2.56 -11.13 24.56
CA ALA A 240 -2.74 -11.47 23.15
C ALA A 240 -1.77 -12.59 22.73
N PHE A 241 -2.27 -13.48 21.89
CA PHE A 241 -1.52 -14.63 21.39
C PHE A 241 -1.77 -14.86 19.91
N ILE A 242 -0.82 -15.53 19.25
CA ILE A 242 -0.94 -15.92 17.86
C ILE A 242 -1.48 -17.35 17.79
N ASP A 243 -2.64 -17.55 17.16
CA ASP A 243 -3.26 -18.89 17.03
C ASP A 243 -2.67 -19.67 15.85
N LEU A 244 -1.45 -20.18 16.03
CA LEU A 244 -0.74 -20.97 15.01
C LEU A 244 -1.43 -22.32 14.71
N ILE A 245 -2.17 -22.86 15.67
CA ILE A 245 -2.80 -24.19 15.55
C ILE A 245 -4.26 -24.08 15.05
N GLY A 246 -4.89 -22.92 15.17
CA GLY A 246 -6.27 -22.69 14.79
C GLY A 246 -7.27 -23.27 15.81
N ASN A 247 -6.89 -23.38 17.08
CA ASN A 247 -7.74 -23.93 18.14
C ASN A 247 -8.34 -22.85 19.05
N GLY A 248 -7.94 -21.60 18.90
CA GLY A 248 -8.39 -20.47 19.71
C GLY A 248 -8.07 -20.58 21.20
N ASP A 249 -7.08 -21.40 21.59
CA ASP A 249 -6.77 -21.67 22.99
C ASP A 249 -5.46 -20.99 23.40
N SER A 250 -5.55 -19.97 24.27
CA SER A 250 -4.41 -19.24 24.83
C SER A 250 -3.52 -20.09 25.73
N SER A 251 -4.04 -21.21 26.25
CA SER A 251 -3.30 -22.12 27.14
C SER A 251 -2.44 -23.16 26.41
N ASP A 252 -2.60 -23.29 25.09
CA ASP A 252 -1.79 -24.20 24.28
C ASP A 252 -0.39 -23.60 24.08
N PHE A 253 0.65 -24.29 24.59
CA PHE A 253 2.04 -23.85 24.48
C PHE A 253 2.54 -23.64 23.04
N ARG A 254 1.82 -24.15 22.04
CA ARG A 254 2.13 -23.99 20.62
C ARG A 254 1.63 -22.65 20.06
N ASN A 255 0.72 -21.98 20.75
CA ASN A 255 0.26 -20.63 20.43
C ASN A 255 1.12 -19.65 21.22
N PRO A 256 2.07 -18.95 20.58
CA PRO A 256 2.95 -18.04 21.29
C PRO A 256 2.17 -16.82 21.79
N ALA A 257 2.40 -16.44 23.04
CA ALA A 257 1.94 -15.19 23.65
C ALA A 257 3.16 -14.37 24.10
N PRO A 258 3.79 -13.60 23.20
CA PRO A 258 5.01 -12.87 23.50
C PRO A 258 4.83 -11.71 24.51
N GLY A 259 3.60 -11.18 24.63
CA GLY A 259 3.23 -10.11 25.55
C GLY A 259 3.55 -8.69 25.06
N ASP A 260 4.17 -8.55 23.89
CA ASP A 260 4.62 -7.30 23.28
C ASP A 260 4.23 -7.24 21.78
N LEU A 261 3.07 -7.78 21.42
CA LEU A 261 2.57 -7.77 20.05
C LEU A 261 2.07 -6.36 19.67
N ALA A 262 2.58 -5.85 18.55
CA ALA A 262 2.15 -4.58 17.99
C ALA A 262 1.02 -4.78 16.97
N LEU A 263 0.07 -3.83 16.96
CA LEU A 263 -0.97 -3.69 15.94
C LEU A 263 -0.58 -2.66 14.88
N MET A 264 0.15 -1.61 15.28
CA MET A 264 0.69 -0.60 14.37
C MET A 264 2.11 -0.18 14.79
N ILE A 265 3.01 -0.08 13.83
CA ILE A 265 4.40 0.35 14.03
C ILE A 265 4.72 1.45 13.01
N ARG A 266 5.18 2.61 13.49
CA ARG A 266 5.67 3.73 12.68
C ARG A 266 7.20 3.77 12.74
N ALA A 267 7.84 4.06 11.62
CA ALA A 267 9.26 4.33 11.55
C ALA A 267 9.52 5.60 10.72
N ASP A 268 10.22 6.55 11.32
CA ASP A 268 10.52 7.86 10.74
C ASP A 268 12.04 8.03 10.53
N TYR A 269 12.41 8.57 9.38
CA TYR A 269 13.78 8.80 8.91
C TYR A 269 13.98 10.30 8.69
N PRO A 270 14.38 11.04 9.73
CA PRO A 270 14.60 12.49 9.63
C PRO A 270 15.88 12.83 8.86
N GLY A 271 16.09 14.10 8.55
CA GLY A 271 17.37 14.56 8.00
C GLY A 271 17.55 14.38 6.49
N ILE A 272 16.49 14.11 5.73
CA ILE A 272 16.57 13.90 4.28
C ILE A 272 16.53 15.25 3.58
N GLU A 273 17.57 15.57 2.81
CA GLU A 273 17.67 16.85 2.07
C GLU A 273 17.01 16.75 0.68
N VAL A 274 15.98 17.56 0.43
CA VAL A 274 15.26 17.62 -0.86
C VAL A 274 15.10 19.06 -1.35
N TYR A 275 14.94 19.25 -2.67
CA TYR A 275 14.71 20.59 -3.24
C TYR A 275 13.23 20.90 -3.41
N ASP A 276 12.75 21.97 -2.77
CA ASP A 276 11.37 22.42 -2.94
C ASP A 276 11.16 23.91 -2.67
N LYS A 277 9.92 24.38 -2.85
CA LYS A 277 9.47 25.73 -2.56
C LYS A 277 9.59 26.03 -1.07
N VAL A 278 10.47 26.97 -0.75
CA VAL A 278 10.71 27.46 0.61
C VAL A 278 9.99 28.77 0.88
N ARG A 279 9.91 29.15 2.16
CA ARG A 279 9.33 30.45 2.53
C ARG A 279 10.14 31.61 1.93
N ALA A 280 9.43 32.70 1.62
CA ALA A 280 10.04 33.88 1.01
C ALA A 280 11.20 34.41 1.87
N GLY A 281 12.40 34.51 1.27
CA GLY A 281 13.62 34.98 1.93
C GLY A 281 14.62 33.88 2.34
N GLN A 282 14.27 32.60 2.22
CA GLN A 282 15.21 31.47 2.44
C GLN A 282 15.96 31.04 1.17
N ALA A 283 15.47 31.39 -0.02
CA ALA A 283 16.13 31.02 -1.28
C ALA A 283 17.36 31.90 -1.57
N ILE A 284 18.52 31.26 -1.79
CA ILE A 284 19.83 31.92 -1.99
C ILE A 284 20.02 32.34 -3.46
N VAL A 285 19.38 31.66 -4.42
CA VAL A 285 19.54 31.89 -5.87
C VAL A 285 18.16 32.21 -6.46
N GLY A 286 18.05 33.30 -7.22
CA GLY A 286 16.80 33.87 -7.73
C GLY A 286 15.75 32.84 -8.17
N GLY A 287 14.82 32.57 -7.26
CA GLY A 287 13.79 31.54 -7.31
C GLY A 287 13.19 31.36 -5.92
N ASN A 288 12.05 30.68 -5.79
CA ASN A 288 11.44 30.35 -4.50
C ASN A 288 11.81 28.93 -4.06
N THR A 289 12.82 28.29 -4.68
CA THR A 289 13.20 26.90 -4.43
C THR A 289 14.55 26.84 -3.72
N ALA A 290 14.64 26.02 -2.68
CA ALA A 290 15.88 25.72 -1.96
C ALA A 290 15.85 24.30 -1.41
N GLU A 291 16.95 23.88 -0.80
CA GLU A 291 17.06 22.63 -0.05
C GLU A 291 16.27 22.73 1.24
N VAL A 292 15.55 21.67 1.58
CA VAL A 292 14.66 21.53 2.73
C VAL A 292 14.91 20.16 3.36
N GLU A 293 14.99 20.13 4.68
CA GLU A 293 15.02 18.90 5.44
C GLU A 293 13.59 18.34 5.59
N VAL A 294 13.42 17.07 5.25
CA VAL A 294 12.14 16.33 5.33
C VAL A 294 12.35 14.98 6.02
N THR A 295 11.25 14.36 6.44
CA THR A 295 11.26 13.07 7.13
C THR A 295 10.66 11.99 6.23
N GLY A 296 11.33 10.88 6.00
CA GLY A 296 10.70 9.71 5.37
C GLY A 296 9.94 8.90 6.41
N SER A 297 8.71 8.45 6.13
CA SER A 297 7.94 7.70 7.13
C SER A 297 7.32 6.44 6.55
N ILE A 298 7.29 5.38 7.35
CA ILE A 298 6.54 4.16 7.03
C ILE A 298 5.75 3.67 8.23
N VAL A 299 4.49 3.30 8.00
CA VAL A 299 3.63 2.67 9.01
C VAL A 299 3.24 1.28 8.54
N PHE A 300 3.43 0.31 9.42
CA PHE A 300 2.95 -1.06 9.26
C PHE A 300 1.69 -1.25 10.12
N VAL A 301 0.64 -1.80 9.52
CA VAL A 301 -0.64 -2.10 10.16
C VAL A 301 -0.91 -3.59 10.03
N SER A 302 -1.35 -4.22 11.12
CA SER A 302 -1.54 -5.67 11.23
C SER A 302 -2.82 -6.22 10.59
N ASP A 303 -3.71 -5.35 10.13
CA ASP A 303 -4.99 -5.74 9.51
C ASP A 303 -5.32 -4.80 8.35
N PRO A 304 -5.53 -5.28 7.13
CA PRO A 304 -6.05 -4.47 6.04
C PRO A 304 -7.52 -4.06 6.25
N GLU A 305 -8.33 -4.83 7.00
CA GLU A 305 -9.73 -4.48 7.27
C GLU A 305 -9.86 -3.18 8.08
N ALA A 306 -8.80 -2.75 8.77
CA ALA A 306 -8.78 -1.47 9.47
C ALA A 306 -9.07 -0.27 8.54
N PHE A 307 -8.80 -0.40 7.24
CA PHE A 307 -9.06 0.62 6.20
C PHE A 307 -10.35 0.38 5.41
N SER A 308 -11.06 -0.72 5.69
CA SER A 308 -12.24 -1.11 4.92
C SER A 308 -13.42 -0.17 5.15
N ASN A 309 -14.29 -0.04 4.15
CA ASN A 309 -15.55 0.70 4.24
C ASN A 309 -16.37 0.35 5.50
N MET A 310 -16.34 -0.91 5.93
CA MET A 310 -17.00 -1.39 7.15
C MET A 310 -16.51 -0.69 8.42
N LEU A 311 -15.21 -0.45 8.54
CA LEU A 311 -14.60 0.17 9.74
C LEU A 311 -14.27 1.64 9.53
N TRP A 312 -14.44 2.19 8.32
CA TRP A 312 -14.05 3.56 8.00
C TRP A 312 -14.89 4.60 8.73
N THR A 313 -16.23 4.41 8.73
CA THR A 313 -17.18 5.32 9.37
C THR A 313 -18.09 4.57 10.33
N ASP A 314 -18.51 5.26 11.39
CA ASP A 314 -19.45 4.72 12.36
C ASP A 314 -20.84 4.39 11.79
N GLU A 315 -21.32 5.12 10.78
CA GLU A 315 -22.64 4.89 10.18
C GLU A 315 -22.72 3.51 9.54
N VAL A 316 -21.71 3.14 8.76
CA VAL A 316 -21.61 1.82 8.13
C VAL A 316 -21.39 0.75 9.20
N ALA A 317 -20.46 0.99 10.12
CA ALA A 317 -20.11 0.05 11.17
C ALA A 317 -21.29 -0.31 12.08
N GLN A 318 -22.10 0.68 12.46
CA GLN A 318 -23.32 0.46 13.25
C GLN A 318 -24.37 -0.34 12.49
N GLY A 319 -24.45 -0.17 11.16
CA GLY A 319 -25.29 -1.01 10.31
C GLY A 319 -24.93 -2.49 10.40
N GLU A 320 -23.63 -2.78 10.56
CA GLU A 320 -23.07 -4.12 10.75
C GLU A 320 -23.00 -4.56 12.23
N GLY A 321 -23.64 -3.79 13.12
CA GLY A 321 -23.71 -4.07 14.55
C GLY A 321 -22.41 -3.88 15.32
N ILE A 322 -21.47 -3.08 14.80
CA ILE A 322 -20.25 -2.69 15.51
C ILE A 322 -20.55 -1.47 16.41
N PRO A 323 -20.24 -1.53 17.71
CA PRO A 323 -20.60 -0.47 18.64
C PRO A 323 -19.62 0.71 18.60
N ARG A 324 -20.13 1.94 18.77
CA ARG A 324 -19.31 3.17 18.92
C ARG A 324 -18.66 3.31 20.29
N VAL A 325 -19.33 2.77 21.31
CA VAL A 325 -18.90 2.82 22.70
C VAL A 325 -18.69 1.40 23.14
N CYS A 326 -17.60 1.14 23.85
CA CYS A 326 -17.39 -0.18 24.39
C CYS A 326 -18.34 -0.40 25.56
N GLU A 327 -19.01 -1.55 25.53
CA GLU A 327 -19.78 -2.05 26.66
C GLU A 327 -19.11 -3.32 27.17
N VAL A 328 -18.77 -3.35 28.46
CA VAL A 328 -18.21 -4.53 29.11
C VAL A 328 -19.33 -5.54 29.32
N VAL A 329 -19.32 -6.63 28.55
CA VAL A 329 -20.36 -7.68 28.62
C VAL A 329 -19.88 -8.89 29.45
N GLY A 330 -18.57 -9.01 29.71
CA GLY A 330 -17.95 -10.12 30.45
C GLY A 330 -17.10 -9.67 31.65
N ALA A 331 -16.74 -10.62 32.53
CA ALA A 331 -15.99 -10.33 33.76
C ALA A 331 -14.50 -10.00 33.56
N TYR A 332 -13.96 -10.25 32.36
CA TYR A 332 -12.53 -10.10 32.04
C TYR A 332 -12.27 -9.24 30.78
N GLN A 333 -13.33 -8.73 30.15
CA GLN A 333 -13.20 -7.87 28.97
C GLN A 333 -12.80 -6.46 29.43
N SER A 334 -11.73 -5.93 28.84
CA SER A 334 -11.33 -4.53 28.99
C SER A 334 -12.07 -3.65 27.99
N CYS A 335 -12.18 -2.37 28.33
CA CYS A 335 -12.93 -1.41 27.54
C CYS A 335 -12.03 -0.27 27.11
N TRP A 336 -12.03 0.09 25.81
CA TRP A 336 -11.19 1.19 25.35
C TRP A 336 -11.59 2.52 26.00
N ASN A 337 -12.85 2.67 26.41
CA ASN A 337 -13.30 3.83 27.17
C ASN A 337 -12.50 4.07 28.46
N ASP A 338 -11.98 3.01 29.08
CA ASP A 338 -11.18 3.11 30.31
C ASP A 338 -9.71 3.49 30.03
N ALA A 339 -9.27 3.48 28.76
CA ALA A 339 -7.91 3.83 28.37
C ALA A 339 -7.68 5.35 28.27
N PHE A 340 -8.75 6.15 28.29
CA PHE A 340 -8.72 7.60 28.12
C PHE A 340 -9.02 8.35 29.42
N GLU A 341 -8.37 9.50 29.62
CA GLU A 341 -8.70 10.40 30.75
C GLU A 341 -9.99 11.19 30.51
N ASP A 342 -10.26 11.57 29.25
CA ASP A 342 -11.46 12.28 28.83
C ASP A 342 -12.45 11.34 28.12
N THR A 343 -13.73 11.49 28.44
CA THR A 343 -14.83 10.75 27.82
C THR A 343 -15.12 11.19 26.39
N ASP A 344 -14.81 12.44 26.02
CA ASP A 344 -15.17 12.98 24.70
C ASP A 344 -14.37 12.32 23.56
N GLY A 345 -13.09 11.99 23.78
CA GLY A 345 -12.24 11.27 22.80
C GLY A 345 -12.27 9.74 22.92
N SER A 346 -13.08 9.22 23.85
CA SER A 346 -13.19 7.77 24.08
C SER A 346 -14.18 7.06 23.15
N GLN A 347 -14.91 7.81 22.31
CA GLN A 347 -15.90 7.27 21.38
C GLN A 347 -15.24 6.92 20.06
N TRP A 348 -15.54 5.73 19.53
CA TRP A 348 -15.11 5.32 18.21
C TRP A 348 -16.13 5.76 17.17
N ASN A 349 -15.74 6.67 16.26
CA ASN A 349 -16.58 7.17 15.17
C ASN A 349 -16.20 6.58 13.79
N GLY A 350 -15.41 5.51 13.80
CA GLY A 350 -14.77 4.95 12.62
C GLY A 350 -13.26 5.12 12.66
N ASN A 351 -12.54 4.21 12.02
CA ASN A 351 -11.09 4.28 11.88
C ASN A 351 -10.64 5.45 10.99
N GLY A 352 -11.56 6.01 10.19
CA GLY A 352 -11.27 7.13 9.30
C GLY A 352 -10.71 8.36 10.04
N ASP A 353 -11.25 8.69 11.22
CA ASP A 353 -10.76 9.82 12.03
C ASP A 353 -9.28 9.64 12.38
N TYR A 354 -8.91 8.45 12.86
CA TYR A 354 -7.52 8.13 13.21
C TYR A 354 -6.60 8.13 11.98
N PHE A 355 -6.97 7.44 10.90
CA PHE A 355 -6.07 7.33 9.75
C PHE A 355 -5.92 8.66 9.00
N ARG A 356 -6.91 9.55 9.01
CA ARG A 356 -6.78 10.91 8.47
C ARG A 356 -5.79 11.75 9.27
N LEU A 357 -5.86 11.67 10.61
CA LEU A 357 -4.87 12.30 11.48
C LEU A 357 -3.46 11.72 11.28
N LEU A 358 -3.35 10.39 11.18
CA LEU A 358 -2.07 9.72 10.93
C LEU A 358 -1.48 10.16 9.60
N ILE A 359 -2.26 10.15 8.52
CA ILE A 359 -1.82 10.59 7.21
C ILE A 359 -1.37 12.07 7.28
N HIS A 360 -2.15 12.93 7.93
CA HIS A 360 -1.76 14.33 8.10
C HIS A 360 -0.45 14.48 8.90
N SER A 361 -0.28 13.78 10.03
CA SER A 361 0.95 13.83 10.84
C SER A 361 2.18 13.33 10.09
N MET A 362 2.00 12.35 9.20
CA MET A 362 3.09 11.89 8.34
C MET A 362 3.39 12.92 7.25
N MET A 363 2.40 13.60 6.70
CA MET A 363 2.60 14.57 5.63
C MET A 363 3.21 15.86 6.18
N GLU A 364 4.17 16.44 5.49
CA GLU A 364 5.00 17.60 5.90
C GLU A 364 4.24 18.94 6.04
N PHE A 365 3.05 18.95 6.64
CA PHE A 365 2.20 20.12 6.87
C PHE A 365 2.76 21.03 7.98
N ASP A 366 3.41 20.44 8.97
CA ASP A 366 4.06 21.11 10.10
C ASP A 366 5.47 21.64 9.76
N ASN A 367 6.09 21.14 8.67
CA ASN A 367 7.42 21.53 8.24
C ASN A 367 7.52 23.04 7.94
N LEU A 368 8.29 23.73 8.80
CA LEU A 368 8.41 25.20 8.77
C LEU A 368 9.32 25.72 7.65
N GLU A 369 10.12 24.86 7.02
CA GLU A 369 11.00 25.23 5.90
C GLU A 369 10.23 25.31 4.58
N LEU A 370 9.17 24.49 4.45
CA LEU A 370 8.28 24.53 3.31
C LEU A 370 7.49 25.85 3.22
N SER A 371 7.25 26.27 1.99
CA SER A 371 6.40 27.42 1.70
C SER A 371 4.98 27.20 2.23
N GLY A 372 4.40 28.21 2.87
CA GLY A 372 3.00 28.18 3.26
C GLY A 372 2.01 28.10 2.09
N GLU A 373 2.45 28.25 0.83
CA GLU A 373 1.62 27.91 -0.34
C GLU A 373 1.44 26.40 -0.50
N VAL A 374 2.41 25.62 -0.04
CA VAL A 374 2.40 24.17 -0.12
C VAL A 374 1.62 23.61 1.06
N THR A 375 2.05 23.96 2.28
CA THR A 375 1.54 23.36 3.52
C THR A 375 0.13 23.80 3.89
N ARG A 376 -0.51 24.71 3.14
CA ARG A 376 -1.90 25.13 3.37
C ARG A 376 -2.90 24.48 2.44
N ASP A 377 -2.45 23.75 1.43
CA ASP A 377 -3.30 23.21 0.39
C ASP A 377 -2.95 21.74 0.17
N PHE A 378 -3.87 20.89 0.63
CA PHE A 378 -3.79 19.42 0.60
C PHE A 378 -3.61 18.88 -0.82
N SER A 379 -4.05 19.62 -1.85
CA SER A 379 -3.90 19.20 -3.25
C SER A 379 -2.45 19.18 -3.74
N ASN A 380 -1.53 19.78 -2.98
CA ASN A 380 -0.09 19.67 -3.24
C ASN A 380 0.52 18.36 -2.74
N PHE A 381 -0.21 17.59 -1.95
CA PHE A 381 0.18 16.29 -1.41
C PHE A 381 -0.58 15.20 -2.15
N GLN A 382 0.14 14.12 -2.46
CA GLN A 382 -0.38 13.04 -3.28
C GLN A 382 -0.53 11.77 -2.46
N VAL A 383 -1.66 11.08 -2.59
CA VAL A 383 -1.86 9.75 -2.01
C VAL A 383 -2.06 8.77 -3.15
N VAL A 384 -1.26 7.71 -3.18
CA VAL A 384 -1.21 6.73 -4.25
C VAL A 384 -1.57 5.35 -3.72
N PHE A 385 -2.68 4.78 -4.21
CA PHE A 385 -3.07 3.40 -3.90
C PHE A 385 -2.34 2.41 -4.81
N ASP A 386 -1.64 1.42 -4.24
CA ASP A 386 -1.01 0.33 -4.98
C ASP A 386 -2.04 -0.76 -5.36
N GLU A 387 -2.63 -0.59 -6.54
CA GLU A 387 -3.57 -1.55 -7.10
C GLU A 387 -2.87 -2.68 -7.89
N SER A 388 -1.54 -2.65 -8.00
CA SER A 388 -0.79 -3.63 -8.80
C SER A 388 -0.79 -5.05 -8.19
N ARG A 389 -1.17 -5.17 -6.92
CA ARG A 389 -1.15 -6.41 -6.14
C ARG A 389 -2.49 -7.10 -6.03
N HIS A 390 -3.59 -6.39 -6.25
CA HIS A 390 -4.90 -7.00 -6.27
C HIS A 390 -5.09 -7.80 -7.57
N VAL A 391 -5.75 -8.94 -7.49
CA VAL A 391 -6.13 -9.71 -8.69
C VAL A 391 -7.15 -8.91 -9.49
N THR A 392 -6.68 -8.04 -10.39
CA THR A 392 -7.58 -7.33 -11.31
C THR A 392 -8.32 -8.33 -12.21
N GLY A 393 -9.59 -8.06 -12.50
CA GLY A 393 -10.50 -8.99 -13.16
C GLY A 393 -9.95 -9.68 -14.42
N VAL A 394 -10.61 -10.77 -14.80
CA VAL A 394 -10.26 -11.77 -15.85
C VAL A 394 -9.64 -11.21 -17.14
N VAL A 395 -9.93 -9.96 -17.49
CA VAL A 395 -9.54 -9.34 -18.77
C VAL A 395 -8.21 -8.57 -18.69
N SER A 396 -7.79 -8.05 -17.53
CA SER A 396 -6.61 -7.16 -17.39
C SER A 396 -5.35 -7.83 -16.84
N ALA A 397 -5.47 -8.94 -16.11
CA ALA A 397 -4.35 -9.63 -15.46
C ALA A 397 -3.11 -9.91 -16.37
N PRO A 398 -3.26 -10.48 -17.59
CA PRO A 398 -2.09 -10.71 -18.47
C PRO A 398 -1.47 -9.42 -19.02
N PHE A 399 -2.24 -8.33 -19.11
CA PHE A 399 -1.71 -7.02 -19.53
C PHE A 399 -0.94 -6.35 -18.39
N VAL A 400 -1.43 -6.43 -17.15
CA VAL A 400 -0.74 -5.92 -15.95
C VAL A 400 0.58 -6.65 -15.72
N GLU A 401 0.60 -7.99 -15.83
CA GLU A 401 1.82 -8.78 -15.65
C GLU A 401 2.86 -8.51 -16.75
N ALA A 402 2.42 -8.37 -18.00
CA ALA A 402 3.30 -8.01 -19.12
C ALA A 402 3.84 -6.58 -19.00
N MET A 403 2.98 -5.61 -18.64
CA MET A 403 3.39 -4.22 -18.40
C MET A 403 4.35 -4.12 -17.22
N SER A 404 4.06 -4.80 -16.11
CA SER A 404 4.98 -4.94 -14.97
C SER A 404 6.33 -5.45 -15.43
N THR A 405 6.39 -6.57 -16.16
CA THR A 405 7.66 -7.14 -16.65
C THR A 405 8.42 -6.18 -17.58
N VAL A 406 7.73 -5.49 -18.49
CA VAL A 406 8.35 -4.51 -19.37
C VAL A 406 8.86 -3.30 -18.57
N VAL A 407 8.09 -2.83 -17.60
CA VAL A 407 8.47 -1.75 -16.69
C VAL A 407 9.69 -2.15 -15.85
N LEU A 408 9.72 -3.35 -15.26
CA LEU A 408 10.88 -3.91 -14.53
C LEU A 408 12.16 -3.87 -15.38
N LEU A 409 12.06 -4.20 -16.67
CA LEU A 409 13.19 -4.15 -17.61
C LEU A 409 13.65 -2.72 -17.92
N THR A 410 12.80 -1.71 -17.72
CA THR A 410 13.09 -0.29 -18.01
C THR A 410 13.40 0.56 -16.77
N SER A 411 12.95 0.15 -15.58
CA SER A 411 13.14 0.87 -14.31
C SER A 411 14.48 0.55 -13.66
N ASN A 412 14.98 -0.68 -13.77
CA ASN A 412 16.31 -1.04 -13.28
C ASN A 412 17.39 -0.33 -14.09
N THR A 413 18.29 0.41 -13.44
CA THR A 413 19.29 1.26 -14.09
C THR A 413 20.17 0.47 -15.07
N PHE A 414 20.56 -0.76 -14.73
CA PHE A 414 21.37 -1.62 -15.59
C PHE A 414 20.57 -2.17 -16.78
N LEU A 415 19.36 -2.67 -16.54
CA LEU A 415 18.50 -3.20 -17.61
C LEU A 415 18.00 -2.10 -18.56
N LYS A 416 17.73 -0.89 -18.05
CA LYS A 416 17.43 0.31 -18.84
C LYS A 416 18.51 0.58 -19.87
N TRP A 417 19.77 0.61 -19.45
CA TRP A 417 20.90 0.77 -20.35
C TRP A 417 21.04 -0.41 -21.32
N LEU A 418 20.77 -1.64 -20.87
CA LEU A 418 20.80 -2.81 -21.73
C LEU A 418 19.72 -2.77 -22.83
N VAL A 419 18.50 -2.35 -22.51
CA VAL A 419 17.40 -2.18 -23.47
C VAL A 419 17.72 -1.05 -24.45
N VAL A 420 18.17 0.12 -23.95
CA VAL A 420 18.57 1.26 -24.80
C VAL A 420 19.70 0.86 -25.75
N LEU A 421 20.69 0.09 -25.28
CA LEU A 421 21.82 -0.37 -26.08
C LEU A 421 21.38 -1.41 -27.12
N ASN A 422 20.49 -2.35 -26.76
CA ASN A 422 19.93 -3.32 -27.71
C ASN A 422 19.06 -2.65 -28.79
N VAL A 423 18.18 -1.70 -28.41
CA VAL A 423 17.37 -0.93 -29.37
C VAL A 423 18.27 -0.06 -30.25
N GLY A 424 19.30 0.57 -29.68
CA GLY A 424 20.31 1.30 -30.44
C GLY A 424 21.06 0.41 -31.44
N LEU A 425 21.41 -0.81 -31.04
CA LEU A 425 22.08 -1.78 -31.90
C LEU A 425 21.16 -2.28 -33.02
N LEU A 426 19.88 -2.52 -32.72
CA LEU A 426 18.87 -2.85 -33.74
C LEU A 426 18.63 -1.69 -34.72
N LEU A 427 18.62 -0.45 -34.24
CA LEU A 427 18.54 0.75 -35.10
C LEU A 427 19.76 0.90 -36.00
N LEU A 428 20.97 0.62 -35.49
CA LEU A 428 22.20 0.65 -36.29
C LEU A 428 22.19 -0.45 -37.35
N VAL A 429 21.76 -1.66 -37.01
CA VAL A 429 21.58 -2.76 -37.96
C VAL A 429 20.51 -2.41 -39.01
N ALA A 430 19.39 -1.82 -38.60
CA ALA A 430 18.35 -1.35 -39.51
C ALA A 430 18.88 -0.27 -40.46
N MET A 431 19.63 0.72 -39.97
CA MET A 431 20.28 1.73 -40.82
C MET A 431 21.28 1.10 -41.80
N MET A 432 22.00 0.06 -41.39
CA MET A 432 22.94 -0.65 -42.26
C MET A 432 22.24 -1.52 -43.32
N ILE A 433 21.03 -2.00 -43.04
CA ILE A 433 20.22 -2.82 -43.95
C ILE A 433 19.39 -1.96 -44.91
N VAL A 434 19.08 -0.70 -44.58
CA VAL A 434 18.40 0.22 -45.50
C VAL A 434 19.36 0.56 -46.64
N PRO A 435 19.08 0.10 -47.89
CA PRO A 435 19.88 0.48 -49.04
C PRO A 435 19.76 1.99 -49.25
N GLU A 436 20.87 2.64 -49.62
CA GLU A 436 20.93 4.07 -49.93
C GLU A 436 19.68 4.49 -50.75
N LYS A 437 18.92 5.47 -50.25
CA LYS A 437 17.80 6.04 -51.00
C LYS A 437 18.32 6.47 -52.37
N GLU A 438 17.71 5.95 -53.42
CA GLU A 438 18.00 6.40 -54.79
C GLU A 438 17.82 7.92 -54.86
N ASN A 439 18.86 8.61 -55.33
CA ASN A 439 18.87 10.07 -55.47
C ASN A 439 17.62 10.50 -56.25
N TRP A 440 16.77 11.33 -55.62
CA TRP A 440 15.60 11.91 -56.27
C TRP A 440 16.10 12.90 -57.32
N ARG A 441 16.43 12.38 -58.50
CA ARG A 441 16.83 13.19 -59.64
C ARG A 441 15.54 13.78 -60.20
N HIS A 442 15.30 15.07 -59.96
CA HIS A 442 14.24 15.79 -60.66
C HIS A 442 14.49 15.70 -62.17
N VAL A 443 13.71 14.90 -62.86
CA VAL A 443 13.64 14.93 -64.32
C VAL A 443 12.70 16.08 -64.68
N PHE A 444 13.28 17.21 -65.06
CA PHE A 444 12.54 18.26 -65.75
C PHE A 444 12.31 17.81 -67.19
N ASP A 445 11.05 17.50 -67.52
CA ASP A 445 10.60 17.30 -68.90
C ASP A 445 10.15 18.67 -69.46
N LEU A 446 10.77 19.11 -70.55
CA LEU A 446 10.42 20.34 -71.29
C LEU A 446 9.73 20.05 -72.62
N THR A 447 9.10 18.87 -72.78
CA THR A 447 8.38 18.50 -74.01
C THR A 447 6.94 18.06 -73.77
N ARG A 448 6.20 18.79 -72.94
CA ARG A 448 4.73 18.78 -73.04
C ARG A 448 4.07 20.10 -72.67
#